data_AF-A0AA35WQ76-F1
#
_entry.id   AF-A0AA35WQ76-F1
#
_cell.length_a   1.000
_cell.length_b   1.000
_cell.length_c   1.000
_cell.angle_alpha   90.00
_cell.angle_beta   90.00
_cell.angle_gamma   90.00
#
_symmetry.space_group_name_H-M   'P 1'
#
loop_
_entity.id
_entity.type
_entity.pdbx_description
1 polymer ?
#
loop_
_entity_poly.entity_id
_entity_poly.type
_entity_poly.pdbx_seq_one_letter_code
_entity_poly.pdbx_strand_id
1 'polypeptide(L)'
;METIGVGLIGCGGMGRSLATSAHAVDGIEVISVSDVQEALAEKLATDLGTSYTLDYHELLADDRIRAVLIASPPFMHSQMAVDAANAGKHVFSEKPMAPTLDACDAMIAAADENGVKLTIGLVCRYHGTHSVVREIVQSGELGAPACMMVHRIGGPWRSGYSHTPWRLERAKSGGSLMEINAHEMTLCAGPVEMSLLSMPPADNTDQIRATIQMLCLLPYSLQTEQLACSTPAMSPLLVGMADASIVKAAPSIFHRSGAAMQPSRLNLLRVKGGRLK
;
A
#
# COMPACT_ATOMS: atom_id res chain seq x y z
N MET A 1 3.29 10.83 -29.93
CA MET A 1 3.41 11.23 -28.51
C MET A 1 4.87 11.55 -28.25
N GLU A 2 5.16 12.51 -27.40
CA GLU A 2 6.52 12.74 -26.91
C GLU A 2 6.93 11.55 -26.02
N THR A 3 8.12 11.00 -26.23
CA THR A 3 8.65 9.90 -25.42
C THR A 3 9.01 10.41 -24.04
N ILE A 4 8.56 9.70 -23.00
CA ILE A 4 8.88 9.99 -21.60
C ILE A 4 10.08 9.13 -21.19
N GLY A 5 11.20 9.78 -20.92
CA GLY A 5 12.37 9.14 -20.33
C GLY A 5 12.14 8.77 -18.88
N VAL A 6 12.43 7.53 -18.51
CA VAL A 6 12.27 7.01 -17.14
C VAL A 6 13.55 6.40 -16.60
N GLY A 7 13.77 6.58 -15.31
CA GLY A 7 14.83 5.92 -14.56
C GLY A 7 14.27 4.88 -13.58
N LEU A 8 14.97 3.77 -13.36
CA LEU A 8 14.61 2.78 -12.35
C LEU A 8 15.57 2.84 -11.16
N ILE A 9 15.05 2.81 -9.94
CA ILE A 9 15.83 2.70 -8.70
C ILE A 9 15.46 1.40 -7.98
N GLY A 10 16.43 0.50 -7.84
CA GLY A 10 16.26 -0.87 -7.32
C GLY A 10 16.04 -1.88 -8.45
N CYS A 11 17.03 -2.72 -8.73
CA CYS A 11 17.06 -3.70 -9.82
C CYS A 11 16.73 -5.13 -9.35
N GLY A 12 16.09 -5.26 -8.18
CA GLY A 12 15.59 -6.54 -7.66
C GLY A 12 14.45 -7.14 -8.48
N GLY A 13 13.81 -8.18 -7.96
CA GLY A 13 12.76 -8.92 -8.68
C GLY A 13 11.61 -8.02 -9.20
N MET A 14 11.09 -7.13 -8.36
CA MET A 14 10.04 -6.18 -8.75
C MET A 14 10.56 -5.08 -9.68
N GLY A 15 11.74 -4.53 -9.41
CA GLY A 15 12.35 -3.51 -10.26
C GLY A 15 12.56 -3.97 -11.70
N ARG A 16 13.08 -5.19 -11.88
CA ARG A 16 13.15 -5.83 -13.19
C ARG A 16 11.78 -5.94 -13.85
N SER A 17 10.76 -6.42 -13.12
CA SER A 17 9.41 -6.54 -13.66
C SER A 17 8.84 -5.19 -14.12
N LEU A 18 9.04 -4.14 -13.33
CA LEU A 18 8.60 -2.78 -13.64
C LEU A 18 9.35 -2.21 -14.85
N ALA A 19 10.67 -2.32 -14.88
CA ALA A 19 11.47 -1.81 -15.99
C ALA A 19 11.18 -2.54 -17.30
N THR A 20 11.05 -3.87 -17.28
CA THR A 20 10.62 -4.63 -18.46
C THR A 20 9.22 -4.23 -18.92
N SER A 21 8.28 -4.02 -17.98
CA SER A 21 6.93 -3.58 -18.34
C SER A 21 6.93 -2.16 -18.92
N ALA A 22 7.70 -1.24 -18.33
CA ALA A 22 7.84 0.13 -18.79
C ALA A 22 8.48 0.18 -20.18
N HIS A 23 9.51 -0.63 -20.43
CA HIS A 23 10.17 -0.75 -21.73
C HIS A 23 9.24 -1.27 -22.84
N ALA A 24 8.17 -1.98 -22.48
CA ALA A 24 7.17 -2.48 -23.43
C ALA A 24 6.02 -1.49 -23.70
N VAL A 25 5.98 -0.33 -23.04
CA VAL A 25 4.93 0.67 -23.22
C VAL A 25 5.35 1.70 -24.28
N ASP A 26 4.53 1.84 -25.32
CA ASP A 26 4.74 2.86 -26.35
C ASP A 26 4.83 4.27 -25.74
N GLY A 27 5.89 5.00 -26.10
CA GLY A 27 6.15 6.34 -25.59
C GLY A 27 6.86 6.40 -24.24
N ILE A 28 7.35 5.27 -23.71
CA ILE A 28 8.25 5.23 -22.55
C ILE A 28 9.62 4.72 -22.99
N GLU A 29 10.68 5.36 -22.50
CA GLU A 29 12.06 4.94 -22.71
C GLU A 29 12.78 4.79 -21.37
N VAL A 30 13.29 3.59 -21.07
CA VAL A 30 14.09 3.36 -19.86
C VAL A 30 15.54 3.79 -20.14
N ILE A 31 15.96 4.93 -19.58
CA ILE A 31 17.24 5.59 -19.90
C ILE A 31 18.39 5.09 -19.02
N SER A 32 18.10 4.80 -17.77
CA SER A 32 19.07 4.29 -16.82
C SER A 32 18.40 3.50 -15.70
N VAL A 33 19.13 2.54 -15.15
CA VAL A 33 18.73 1.78 -13.96
C VAL A 33 19.78 1.92 -12.87
N SER A 34 19.38 1.90 -11.61
CA SER A 34 20.27 2.05 -10.47
C SER A 34 20.05 0.97 -9.41
N ASP A 35 21.13 0.35 -8.94
CA ASP A 35 21.14 -0.50 -7.76
C ASP A 35 22.51 -0.42 -7.08
N VAL A 36 22.54 -0.49 -5.75
CA VAL A 36 23.79 -0.55 -4.98
C VAL A 36 24.56 -1.85 -5.22
N GLN A 37 23.89 -2.89 -5.72
CA GLN A 37 24.49 -4.15 -6.16
C GLN A 37 24.73 -4.11 -7.67
N GLU A 38 25.98 -3.89 -8.06
CA GLU A 38 26.39 -3.76 -9.47
C GLU A 38 25.89 -4.91 -10.34
N ALA A 39 26.03 -6.16 -9.89
CA ALA A 39 25.60 -7.32 -10.65
C ALA A 39 24.09 -7.32 -11.01
N LEU A 40 23.24 -6.70 -10.19
CA LEU A 40 21.81 -6.54 -10.50
C LEU A 40 21.57 -5.42 -11.52
N ALA A 41 22.28 -4.30 -11.34
CA ALA A 41 22.17 -3.12 -12.21
C ALA A 41 22.70 -3.41 -13.62
N GLU A 42 23.92 -3.94 -13.72
CA GLU A 42 24.57 -4.31 -14.98
C GLU A 42 23.73 -5.31 -15.78
N LYS A 43 23.22 -6.34 -15.11
CA LYS A 43 22.40 -7.36 -15.75
C LYS A 43 21.12 -6.76 -16.33
N LEU A 44 20.38 -5.98 -15.55
CA LEU A 44 19.13 -5.39 -16.02
C LEU A 44 19.37 -4.36 -17.13
N ALA A 45 20.44 -3.58 -17.03
CA ALA A 45 20.84 -2.65 -18.07
C ALA A 45 21.16 -3.36 -19.38
N THR A 46 21.89 -4.47 -19.31
CA THR A 46 22.18 -5.33 -20.47
C THR A 46 20.90 -5.90 -21.09
N ASP A 47 20.00 -6.44 -20.26
CA ASP A 47 18.74 -7.03 -20.70
C ASP A 47 17.83 -6.01 -21.43
N LEU A 48 17.91 -4.72 -21.08
CA LEU A 48 17.09 -3.64 -21.64
C LEU A 48 17.83 -2.77 -22.66
N GLY A 49 19.13 -2.97 -22.89
CA GLY A 49 19.95 -2.12 -23.75
C GLY A 49 20.10 -0.68 -23.24
N THR A 50 20.17 -0.49 -21.93
CA THR A 50 20.20 0.83 -21.27
C THR A 50 21.48 1.03 -20.44
N SER A 51 21.65 2.19 -19.82
CA SER A 51 22.77 2.48 -18.92
C SER A 51 22.49 2.04 -17.49
N TYR A 52 23.53 1.89 -16.66
CA TYR A 52 23.36 1.71 -15.22
C TYR A 52 24.27 2.64 -14.41
N THR A 53 23.88 2.89 -13.17
CA THR A 53 24.69 3.55 -12.14
C THR A 53 24.53 2.86 -10.79
N LEU A 54 25.54 2.99 -9.92
CA LEU A 54 25.47 2.51 -8.53
C LEU A 54 24.95 3.57 -7.56
N ASP A 55 24.80 4.81 -8.02
CA ASP A 55 24.26 5.92 -7.26
C ASP A 55 23.04 6.52 -7.97
N TYR A 56 21.87 6.40 -7.35
CA TYR A 56 20.64 6.90 -7.95
C TYR A 56 20.64 8.42 -8.11
N HIS A 57 21.48 9.17 -7.39
CA HIS A 57 21.59 10.62 -7.57
C HIS A 57 22.10 10.99 -8.97
N GLU A 58 22.98 10.17 -9.56
CA GLU A 58 23.44 10.38 -10.94
C GLU A 58 22.28 10.23 -11.94
N LEU A 59 21.39 9.28 -11.68
CA LEU A 59 20.16 9.07 -12.44
C LEU A 59 19.19 10.27 -12.25
N LEU A 60 19.05 10.81 -11.04
CA LEU A 60 18.22 11.99 -10.79
C LEU A 60 18.75 13.27 -11.46
N ALA A 61 20.07 13.37 -11.65
CA ALA A 61 20.72 14.48 -12.33
C ALA A 61 20.60 14.43 -13.87
N ASP A 62 20.09 13.33 -14.45
CA ASP A 62 19.92 13.22 -15.90
C ASP A 62 18.65 13.95 -16.37
N ASP A 63 18.82 15.02 -17.14
CA ASP A 63 17.73 15.83 -17.69
C ASP A 63 16.83 15.07 -18.67
N ARG A 64 17.31 13.96 -19.24
CA ARG A 64 16.51 13.11 -20.13
C ARG A 64 15.47 12.31 -19.36
N ILE A 65 15.69 12.08 -18.06
CA ILE A 65 14.76 11.38 -17.18
C ILE A 65 13.73 12.37 -16.63
N ARG A 66 12.46 12.09 -16.88
CA ARG A 66 11.31 12.90 -16.41
C ARG A 66 10.53 12.23 -15.30
N ALA A 67 10.63 10.92 -15.17
CA ALA A 67 10.01 10.16 -14.09
C ALA A 67 10.91 9.04 -13.57
N VAL A 68 10.72 8.65 -12.32
CA VAL A 68 11.43 7.54 -11.69
C VAL A 68 10.48 6.44 -11.23
N LEU A 69 10.93 5.20 -11.39
CA LEU A 69 10.30 3.99 -10.87
C LEU A 69 11.13 3.49 -9.69
N ILE A 70 10.60 3.63 -8.47
CA ILE A 70 11.27 3.21 -7.23
C ILE A 70 10.77 1.82 -6.85
N ALA A 71 11.66 0.84 -6.87
CA ALA A 71 11.44 -0.56 -6.52
C ALA A 71 12.48 -1.07 -5.51
N SER A 72 13.02 -0.14 -4.70
CA SER A 72 13.95 -0.41 -3.62
C SER A 72 13.23 -1.00 -2.39
N PRO A 73 13.93 -1.37 -1.30
CA PRO A 73 13.27 -1.77 -0.07
C PRO A 73 12.40 -0.65 0.53
N PRO A 74 11.27 -0.95 1.22
CA PRO A 74 10.28 0.05 1.61
C PRO A 74 10.79 1.17 2.50
N PHE A 75 11.78 0.89 3.35
CA PHE A 75 12.40 1.90 4.20
C PHE A 75 13.18 2.97 3.43
N MET A 76 13.52 2.73 2.16
CA MET A 76 14.20 3.68 1.28
C MET A 76 13.24 4.49 0.40
N HIS A 77 11.98 4.07 0.27
CA HIS A 77 11.02 4.71 -0.64
C HIS A 77 10.86 6.21 -0.36
N SER A 78 10.71 6.59 0.92
CA SER A 78 10.45 7.97 1.29
C SER A 78 11.62 8.88 0.93
N GLN A 79 12.86 8.51 1.32
CA GLN A 79 14.06 9.27 0.95
C GLN A 79 14.20 9.41 -0.57
N MET A 80 14.13 8.30 -1.30
CA MET A 80 14.30 8.31 -2.77
C MET A 80 13.20 9.09 -3.50
N ALA A 81 11.97 9.02 -3.01
CA ALA A 81 10.85 9.77 -3.59
C ALA A 81 10.95 11.27 -3.32
N VAL A 82 11.38 11.66 -2.11
CA VAL A 82 11.63 13.07 -1.76
C VAL A 82 12.79 13.62 -2.62
N ASP A 83 13.88 12.88 -2.74
CA ASP A 83 15.03 13.29 -3.57
C ASP A 83 14.62 13.45 -5.05
N ALA A 84 13.83 12.50 -5.57
CA ALA A 84 13.32 12.57 -6.93
C ALA A 84 12.37 13.75 -7.15
N ALA A 85 11.48 14.03 -6.19
CA ALA A 85 10.58 15.18 -6.26
C ALA A 85 11.35 16.50 -6.24
N ASN A 86 12.36 16.63 -5.37
CA ASN A 86 13.25 17.79 -5.30
C ASN A 86 14.09 17.98 -6.58
N ALA A 87 14.39 16.89 -7.29
CA ALA A 87 15.01 16.93 -8.61
C ALA A 87 14.00 17.20 -9.76
N GLY A 88 12.74 17.50 -9.43
CA GLY A 88 11.68 17.81 -10.40
C GLY A 88 11.17 16.61 -11.18
N LYS A 89 11.40 15.38 -10.70
CA LYS A 89 11.01 14.14 -11.38
C LYS A 89 9.67 13.64 -10.88
N HIS A 90 8.82 13.14 -11.78
CA HIS A 90 7.61 12.41 -11.37
C HIS A 90 7.99 11.07 -10.73
N VAL A 91 7.21 10.60 -9.77
CA VAL A 91 7.54 9.43 -8.95
C VAL A 91 6.45 8.36 -9.06
N PHE A 92 6.86 7.17 -9.45
CA PHE A 92 6.16 5.92 -9.18
C PHE A 92 6.95 5.18 -8.10
N SER A 93 6.33 4.89 -6.95
CA SER A 93 6.97 4.12 -5.87
C SER A 93 6.25 2.81 -5.63
N GLU A 94 6.98 1.71 -5.52
CA GLU A 94 6.41 0.42 -5.16
C GLU A 94 5.69 0.46 -3.80
N LYS A 95 4.81 -0.52 -3.61
CA LYS A 95 4.13 -0.70 -2.33
C LYS A 95 4.99 -1.55 -1.37
N PRO A 96 4.87 -1.33 -0.06
CA PRO A 96 4.10 -0.27 0.59
C PRO A 96 4.77 1.10 0.44
N MET A 97 3.97 2.18 0.49
CA MET A 97 4.45 3.54 0.27
C MET A 97 5.65 3.89 1.15
N ALA A 98 5.54 3.69 2.47
CA ALA A 98 6.62 3.77 3.43
C ALA A 98 6.24 2.97 4.70
N PRO A 99 7.21 2.63 5.59
CA PRO A 99 6.91 1.88 6.82
C PRO A 99 6.22 2.72 7.91
N THR A 100 6.21 4.06 7.81
CA THR A 100 5.59 4.97 8.80
C THR A 100 4.72 6.02 8.10
N LEU A 101 3.72 6.55 8.82
CA LEU A 101 2.85 7.61 8.30
C LEU A 101 3.62 8.90 8.04
N ASP A 102 4.48 9.33 8.97
CA ASP A 102 5.32 10.53 8.79
C ASP A 102 6.18 10.45 7.52
N ALA A 103 6.67 9.26 7.16
CA ALA A 103 7.43 9.05 5.94
C ALA A 103 6.55 9.10 4.69
N CYS A 104 5.29 8.63 4.77
CA CYS A 104 4.31 8.83 3.70
C CYS A 104 3.96 10.31 3.52
N ASP A 105 3.71 11.02 4.62
CA ASP A 105 3.36 12.45 4.60
C ASP A 105 4.50 13.29 4.00
N ALA A 106 5.75 12.95 4.31
CA ALA A 106 6.92 13.58 3.71
C ALA A 106 6.99 13.39 2.18
N MET A 107 6.63 12.20 1.66
CA MET A 107 6.59 11.96 0.22
C MET A 107 5.49 12.79 -0.46
N ILE A 108 4.32 12.87 0.17
CA ILE A 108 3.17 13.65 -0.35
C ILE A 108 3.54 15.13 -0.38
N ALA A 109 4.06 15.66 0.73
CA ALA A 109 4.46 17.06 0.84
C ALA A 109 5.51 17.42 -0.21
N ALA A 110 6.56 16.62 -0.37
CA ALA A 110 7.61 16.87 -1.36
C ALA A 110 7.06 16.85 -2.80
N ALA A 111 6.13 15.95 -3.10
CA ALA A 111 5.50 15.88 -4.42
C ALA A 111 4.65 17.12 -4.71
N ASP A 112 3.84 17.55 -3.73
CA ASP A 112 2.97 18.73 -3.83
C ASP A 112 3.78 20.03 -3.94
N GLU A 113 4.82 20.20 -3.12
CA GLU A 113 5.70 21.37 -3.10
C GLU A 113 6.46 21.55 -4.41
N ASN A 114 6.91 20.46 -5.02
CA ASN A 114 7.63 20.49 -6.29
C ASN A 114 6.71 20.41 -7.53
N GLY A 115 5.38 20.28 -7.34
CA GLY A 115 4.41 20.17 -8.43
C GLY A 115 4.58 18.91 -9.29
N VAL A 116 5.19 17.86 -8.76
CA VAL A 116 5.39 16.59 -9.46
C VAL A 116 4.22 15.64 -9.19
N LYS A 117 4.22 14.48 -9.85
CA LYS A 117 3.18 13.45 -9.67
C LYS A 117 3.79 12.36 -8.79
N LEU A 118 3.03 11.91 -7.80
CA LEU A 118 3.38 10.75 -6.98
C LEU A 118 2.30 9.68 -7.15
N THR A 119 2.69 8.47 -7.49
CA THR A 119 1.80 7.32 -7.54
C THR A 119 2.43 6.12 -6.85
N ILE A 120 1.59 5.28 -6.23
CA ILE A 120 2.03 4.08 -5.51
C ILE A 120 1.63 2.84 -6.30
N GLY A 121 2.53 1.88 -6.41
CA GLY A 121 2.44 0.62 -7.17
C GLY A 121 1.39 -0.37 -6.65
N LEU A 122 0.14 0.05 -6.59
CA LEU A 122 -1.00 -0.76 -6.15
C LEU A 122 -1.64 -1.49 -7.35
N VAL A 123 -0.88 -2.38 -7.98
CA VAL A 123 -1.24 -3.02 -9.26
C VAL A 123 -2.62 -3.69 -9.25
N CYS A 124 -3.05 -4.28 -8.13
CA CYS A 124 -4.35 -4.94 -8.04
C CYS A 124 -5.53 -4.00 -8.31
N ARG A 125 -5.38 -2.68 -8.16
CA ARG A 125 -6.43 -1.70 -8.54
C ARG A 125 -6.75 -1.73 -10.03
N TYR A 126 -5.83 -2.19 -10.86
CA TYR A 126 -5.99 -2.27 -12.31
C TYR A 126 -6.44 -3.66 -12.79
N HIS A 127 -6.61 -4.62 -11.88
CA HIS A 127 -7.14 -5.93 -12.25
C HIS A 127 -8.65 -5.81 -12.49
N GLY A 128 -9.13 -6.33 -13.62
CA GLY A 128 -10.55 -6.28 -13.99
C GLY A 128 -11.48 -6.86 -12.92
N THR A 129 -11.04 -7.88 -12.18
CA THR A 129 -11.80 -8.45 -11.06
C THR A 129 -12.08 -7.43 -9.95
N HIS A 130 -11.11 -6.59 -9.60
CA HIS A 130 -11.28 -5.56 -8.58
C HIS A 130 -12.17 -4.42 -9.10
N SER A 131 -12.09 -4.11 -10.39
CA SER A 131 -12.97 -3.11 -11.03
C SER A 131 -14.43 -3.56 -10.99
N VAL A 132 -14.71 -4.82 -11.33
CA VAL A 132 -16.07 -5.40 -11.26
C VAL A 132 -16.59 -5.41 -9.83
N VAL A 133 -15.78 -5.81 -8.85
CA VAL A 133 -16.19 -5.77 -7.43
C VAL A 133 -16.56 -4.33 -7.02
N ARG A 134 -15.76 -3.34 -7.42
CA ARG A 134 -16.05 -1.93 -7.16
C ARG A 134 -17.35 -1.48 -7.82
N GLU A 135 -17.60 -1.86 -9.06
CA GLU A 135 -18.83 -1.51 -9.79
C GLU A 135 -20.07 -2.10 -9.12
N ILE A 136 -20.04 -3.37 -8.72
CA ILE A 136 -21.15 -4.03 -8.01
C ILE A 136 -21.43 -3.35 -6.66
N VAL A 137 -20.38 -2.97 -5.93
CA VAL A 137 -20.54 -2.26 -4.65
C VAL A 137 -21.12 -0.86 -4.88
N GLN A 138 -20.66 -0.15 -5.91
CA GLN A 138 -21.09 1.21 -6.22
C GLN A 138 -22.50 1.28 -6.84
N SER A 139 -22.95 0.22 -7.53
CA SER A 139 -24.29 0.16 -8.11
C SER A 139 -25.40 0.16 -7.05
N GLY A 140 -25.07 -0.23 -5.81
CA GLY A 140 -26.03 -0.38 -4.73
C GLY A 140 -26.89 -1.65 -4.82
N GLU A 141 -26.65 -2.53 -5.80
CA GLU A 141 -27.40 -3.78 -5.98
C GLU A 141 -27.29 -4.72 -4.77
N LEU A 142 -26.17 -4.67 -4.04
CA LEU A 142 -25.95 -5.42 -2.80
C LEU A 142 -26.53 -4.74 -1.54
N GLY A 143 -27.16 -3.57 -1.69
CA GLY A 143 -27.45 -2.69 -0.55
C GLY A 143 -26.17 -2.16 0.10
N ALA A 144 -26.26 -1.77 1.38
CA ALA A 144 -25.09 -1.33 2.14
C ALA A 144 -24.20 -2.53 2.52
N PRO A 145 -22.94 -2.60 2.04
CA PRO A 145 -22.06 -3.71 2.38
C PRO A 145 -21.80 -3.76 3.89
N ALA A 146 -22.10 -4.88 4.53
CA ALA A 146 -21.96 -5.03 5.99
C ALA A 146 -20.56 -5.52 6.41
N CYS A 147 -19.90 -6.28 5.54
CA CYS A 147 -18.66 -6.98 5.86
C CYS A 147 -17.87 -7.28 4.59
N MET A 148 -16.55 -7.10 4.64
CA MET A 148 -15.62 -7.68 3.68
C MET A 148 -14.66 -8.63 4.39
N MET A 149 -14.52 -9.83 3.85
CA MET A 149 -13.57 -10.83 4.32
C MET A 149 -12.54 -11.09 3.22
N VAL A 150 -11.27 -10.89 3.54
CA VAL A 150 -10.18 -11.14 2.60
C VAL A 150 -9.29 -12.24 3.14
N HIS A 151 -9.12 -13.30 2.36
CA HIS A 151 -8.27 -14.44 2.68
C HIS A 151 -7.15 -14.52 1.64
N ARG A 152 -5.93 -14.21 2.06
CA ARG A 152 -4.75 -14.42 1.23
C ARG A 152 -3.96 -15.62 1.73
N ILE A 153 -3.72 -16.58 0.85
CA ILE A 153 -2.93 -17.78 1.11
C ILE A 153 -1.74 -17.75 0.15
N GLY A 154 -0.53 -17.70 0.69
CA GLY A 154 0.70 -17.72 -0.11
C GLY A 154 1.92 -18.17 0.68
N GLY A 155 2.95 -18.66 -0.01
CA GLY A 155 4.23 -19.09 0.56
C GLY A 155 5.27 -19.50 -0.51
N PRO A 156 6.52 -19.81 -0.11
CA PRO A 156 7.12 -19.56 1.20
C PRO A 156 7.78 -18.17 1.25
N TRP A 157 7.47 -17.40 2.30
CA TRP A 157 8.03 -16.05 2.50
C TRP A 157 9.47 -16.05 3.04
N ARG A 158 9.96 -17.19 3.50
CA ARG A 158 11.30 -17.39 4.05
C ARG A 158 12.26 -18.08 3.08
N SER A 159 11.89 -18.29 1.82
CA SER A 159 12.76 -18.93 0.84
C SER A 159 12.75 -18.20 -0.52
N GLY A 160 13.79 -18.46 -1.32
CA GLY A 160 13.97 -17.87 -2.65
C GLY A 160 14.24 -16.35 -2.64
N TYR A 161 13.87 -15.67 -3.73
CA TYR A 161 14.05 -14.22 -3.92
C TYR A 161 13.39 -13.35 -2.84
N SER A 162 12.52 -13.93 -2.01
CA SER A 162 11.81 -13.25 -0.93
C SER A 162 12.56 -13.21 0.40
N HIS A 163 13.66 -13.96 0.55
CA HIS A 163 14.43 -14.04 1.79
C HIS A 163 15.49 -12.93 1.88
N THR A 164 15.04 -11.70 2.13
CA THR A 164 15.92 -10.56 2.40
C THR A 164 15.88 -10.20 3.89
N PRO A 165 17.03 -9.87 4.52
CA PRO A 165 17.05 -9.53 5.95
C PRO A 165 16.09 -8.39 6.32
N TRP A 166 16.01 -7.35 5.49
CA TRP A 166 15.14 -6.19 5.73
C TRP A 166 13.65 -6.56 5.80
N ARG A 167 13.22 -7.63 5.11
CA ARG A 167 11.80 -8.02 5.07
C ARG A 167 11.34 -8.65 6.39
N LEU A 168 12.27 -9.25 7.14
CA LEU A 168 12.02 -9.82 8.46
C LEU A 168 11.98 -8.75 9.57
N GLU A 169 12.52 -7.57 9.31
CA GLU A 169 12.55 -6.45 10.25
C GLU A 169 11.30 -5.57 10.09
N ARG A 170 10.36 -5.65 11.04
CA ARG A 170 9.10 -4.87 10.99
C ARG A 170 9.31 -3.37 10.78
N ALA A 171 10.36 -2.80 11.38
CA ALA A 171 10.68 -1.38 11.24
C ALA A 171 11.05 -1.00 9.79
N LYS A 172 11.54 -1.94 8.99
CA LYS A 172 11.95 -1.72 7.60
C LYS A 172 10.88 -2.09 6.59
N SER A 173 10.06 -3.09 6.87
CA SER A 173 9.05 -3.62 5.94
C SER A 173 7.61 -3.21 6.25
N GLY A 174 7.33 -2.69 7.46
CA GLY A 174 5.97 -2.58 7.99
C GLY A 174 5.38 -3.92 8.45
N GLY A 175 6.13 -5.02 8.35
CA GLY A 175 5.72 -6.37 8.68
C GLY A 175 4.91 -7.07 7.57
N SER A 176 4.62 -8.35 7.77
CA SER A 176 3.95 -9.19 6.75
C SER A 176 2.59 -8.67 6.34
N LEU A 177 1.84 -8.01 7.22
CA LEU A 177 0.55 -7.43 6.85
C LEU A 177 0.73 -6.35 5.76
N MET A 178 1.68 -5.43 5.95
CA MET A 178 1.90 -4.32 5.04
C MET A 178 2.55 -4.76 3.71
N GLU A 179 3.56 -5.65 3.78
CA GLU A 179 4.20 -6.21 2.58
C GLU A 179 3.21 -6.97 1.68
N ILE A 180 2.27 -7.70 2.30
CA ILE A 180 1.41 -8.66 1.60
C ILE A 180 0.05 -8.06 1.26
N ASN A 181 -0.57 -7.34 2.20
CA ASN A 181 -1.98 -6.95 2.14
C ASN A 181 -2.19 -5.46 1.79
N ALA A 182 -1.11 -4.71 1.49
CA ALA A 182 -1.26 -3.31 1.09
C ALA A 182 -2.23 -3.13 -0.10
N HIS A 183 -2.33 -4.12 -1.00
CA HIS A 183 -3.33 -4.10 -2.07
C HIS A 183 -4.75 -4.18 -1.54
N GLU A 184 -5.03 -5.16 -0.70
CA GLU A 184 -6.35 -5.45 -0.12
C GLU A 184 -6.82 -4.33 0.81
N MET A 185 -5.90 -3.75 1.59
CA MET A 185 -6.19 -2.61 2.47
C MET A 185 -6.75 -1.43 1.69
N THR A 186 -6.34 -1.26 0.43
CA THR A 186 -6.83 -0.16 -0.40
C THR A 186 -8.23 -0.34 -0.95
N LEU A 187 -8.82 -1.53 -0.78
CA LEU A 187 -10.21 -1.83 -1.16
C LEU A 187 -11.19 -1.45 -0.05
N CYS A 188 -10.74 -1.36 1.21
CA CYS A 188 -11.59 -0.89 2.30
C CYS A 188 -11.71 0.64 2.22
N ALA A 189 -12.90 1.14 1.89
CA ALA A 189 -13.22 2.56 1.99
C ALA A 189 -13.72 2.88 3.41
N GLY A 190 -12.93 3.64 4.17
CA GLY A 190 -13.29 4.09 5.52
C GLY A 190 -12.41 3.52 6.64
N PRO A 191 -12.69 3.88 7.91
CA PRO A 191 -11.92 3.40 9.05
C PRO A 191 -11.99 1.87 9.13
N VAL A 192 -10.83 1.23 9.06
CA VAL A 192 -10.73 -0.23 9.13
C VAL A 192 -10.37 -0.65 10.55
N GLU A 193 -11.27 -1.38 11.21
CA GLU A 193 -10.92 -2.13 12.40
C GLU A 193 -10.31 -3.48 11.98
N MET A 194 -8.98 -3.60 12.05
CA MET A 194 -8.28 -4.81 11.66
C MET A 194 -8.06 -5.74 12.86
N SER A 195 -8.53 -6.99 12.74
CA SER A 195 -8.24 -8.06 13.68
C SER A 195 -7.45 -9.17 12.97
N LEU A 196 -6.20 -9.41 13.39
CA LEU A 196 -5.40 -10.54 12.90
C LEU A 196 -5.83 -11.81 13.66
N LEU A 197 -6.48 -12.75 12.98
CA LEU A 197 -7.07 -13.91 13.64
C LEU A 197 -6.05 -15.01 14.02
N SER A 198 -4.98 -15.20 13.24
CA SER A 198 -3.85 -16.06 13.62
C SER A 198 -2.65 -15.92 12.66
N MET A 199 -1.45 -16.20 13.16
CA MET A 199 -0.29 -16.59 12.36
C MET A 199 0.02 -18.05 12.73
N PRO A 200 0.28 -18.97 11.78
CA PRO A 200 0.69 -20.32 12.13
C PRO A 200 2.03 -20.29 12.90
N PRO A 201 2.26 -21.23 13.84
CA PRO A 201 3.50 -21.31 14.61
C PRO A 201 4.73 -21.45 13.70
N ALA A 202 5.86 -20.93 14.18
CA ALA A 202 7.09 -20.76 13.42
C ALA A 202 7.91 -22.06 13.19
N ASP A 203 7.34 -23.24 13.46
CA ASP A 203 8.07 -24.50 13.59
C ASP A 203 8.08 -25.39 12.33
N ASN A 204 7.44 -24.97 11.23
CA ASN A 204 7.50 -25.71 9.96
C ASN A 204 7.94 -24.79 8.80
N THR A 205 9.25 -24.73 8.58
CA THR A 205 9.97 -23.70 7.81
C THR A 205 9.81 -23.74 6.30
N ASP A 206 9.25 -24.81 5.72
CA ASP A 206 9.08 -24.93 4.26
C ASP A 206 7.69 -24.57 3.74
N GLN A 207 6.70 -24.38 4.62
CA GLN A 207 5.31 -24.12 4.23
C GLN A 207 4.63 -23.08 5.11
N ILE A 208 5.27 -21.93 5.35
CA ILE A 208 4.54 -20.78 5.92
C ILE A 208 3.52 -20.31 4.86
N ARG A 209 2.36 -20.96 4.84
CA ARG A 209 1.11 -20.45 4.30
C ARG A 209 0.67 -19.37 5.27
N ALA A 210 1.10 -18.14 5.04
CA ALA A 210 0.54 -17.02 5.79
C ALA A 210 -0.93 -16.91 5.36
N THR A 211 -1.84 -17.24 6.27
CA THR A 211 -3.26 -16.96 6.11
C THR A 211 -3.51 -15.66 6.84
N ILE A 212 -3.74 -14.59 6.09
CA ILE A 212 -4.13 -13.31 6.68
C ILE A 212 -5.61 -13.15 6.38
N GLN A 213 -6.40 -13.17 7.45
CA GLN A 213 -7.82 -12.87 7.40
C GLN A 213 -8.02 -11.42 7.86
N MET A 214 -8.58 -10.60 6.99
CA MET A 214 -8.98 -9.24 7.30
C MET A 214 -10.50 -9.16 7.29
N LEU A 215 -11.08 -8.71 8.40
CA LEU A 215 -12.49 -8.36 8.52
C LEU A 215 -12.59 -6.84 8.54
N CYS A 216 -13.07 -6.21 7.47
CA CYS A 216 -13.41 -4.79 7.46
C CYS A 216 -14.90 -4.65 7.83
N LEU A 217 -15.19 -4.12 9.03
CA LEU A 217 -16.53 -3.66 9.39
C LEU A 217 -16.72 -2.27 8.80
N LEU A 218 -17.62 -2.15 7.82
CA LEU A 218 -17.90 -0.88 7.17
C LEU A 218 -18.88 -0.09 8.04
N PRO A 219 -18.54 1.14 8.48
CA PRO A 219 -19.45 1.91 9.31
C PRO A 219 -20.71 2.25 8.52
N TYR A 220 -21.86 2.01 9.15
CA TYR A 220 -23.20 2.33 8.61
C TYR A 220 -23.39 3.84 8.35
N SER A 221 -22.50 4.71 8.84
CA SER A 221 -22.67 6.16 8.90
C SER A 221 -22.18 6.96 7.68
N LEU A 222 -21.71 6.34 6.59
CA LEU A 222 -21.42 7.04 5.32
C LEU A 222 -22.69 7.51 4.57
N GLN A 223 -23.87 7.46 5.21
CA GLN A 223 -25.17 7.77 4.62
C GLN A 223 -25.53 9.26 4.51
N THR A 224 -24.74 10.21 5.02
CA THR A 224 -25.19 11.63 5.04
C THR A 224 -24.51 12.57 4.03
N GLU A 225 -23.32 12.28 3.51
CA GLU A 225 -22.67 13.22 2.57
C GLU A 225 -22.99 12.98 1.08
N GLN A 226 -23.44 11.77 0.70
CA GLN A 226 -23.81 11.51 -0.71
C GLN A 226 -25.26 11.84 -1.06
N LEU A 227 -26.14 12.08 -0.08
CA LEU A 227 -27.53 12.52 -0.32
C LEU A 227 -27.70 14.05 -0.40
N ALA A 228 -26.68 14.85 -0.09
CA ALA A 228 -26.78 16.32 -0.09
C ALA A 228 -26.49 16.98 -1.46
N CYS A 229 -26.04 16.22 -2.47
CA CYS A 229 -25.58 16.78 -3.75
C CYS A 229 -26.64 16.76 -4.88
N SER A 230 -27.94 16.66 -4.54
CA SER A 230 -29.04 16.61 -5.52
C SER A 230 -30.08 17.72 -5.39
N THR A 231 -29.70 18.92 -4.94
CA THR A 231 -30.54 20.13 -5.14
C THR A 231 -29.68 21.34 -5.55
N PRO A 232 -30.16 22.18 -6.51
CA PRO A 232 -29.41 23.36 -6.93
C PRO A 232 -29.76 24.57 -6.04
N ALA A 233 -28.72 25.36 -5.75
CA ALA A 233 -28.69 26.79 -5.44
C ALA A 233 -28.27 27.23 -4.01
N MET A 234 -27.31 28.17 -4.03
CA MET A 234 -26.95 29.23 -3.06
C MET A 234 -25.83 28.93 -2.03
N SER A 235 -24.71 29.62 -2.23
CA SER A 235 -23.56 29.79 -1.33
C SER A 235 -23.84 30.81 -0.20
N PRO A 236 -22.86 31.17 0.67
CA PRO A 236 -22.20 30.36 1.71
C PRO A 236 -22.30 31.05 3.10
N LEU A 237 -22.15 30.34 4.23
CA LEU A 237 -21.60 30.88 5.51
C LEU A 237 -21.58 29.85 6.66
N LEU A 238 -20.41 29.81 7.32
CA LEU A 238 -20.09 29.39 8.70
C LEU A 238 -20.20 27.91 9.15
N VAL A 239 -19.02 27.27 9.25
CA VAL A 239 -18.36 26.74 10.46
C VAL A 239 -19.24 26.22 11.62
N GLY A 240 -18.98 24.99 12.06
CA GLY A 240 -19.33 24.54 13.42
C GLY A 240 -19.07 23.07 13.73
N MET A 241 -17.90 22.80 14.34
CA MET A 241 -17.61 21.76 15.33
C MET A 241 -18.51 20.49 15.35
N ALA A 242 -17.97 19.34 14.93
CA ALA A 242 -18.55 18.04 15.29
C ALA A 242 -17.95 17.54 16.63
N ASP A 243 -18.83 17.52 17.62
CA ASP A 243 -18.68 17.14 19.02
C ASP A 243 -18.32 15.64 19.21
N ALA A 244 -17.44 15.37 20.19
CA ALA A 244 -16.85 14.07 20.51
C ALA A 244 -17.73 13.19 21.44
N SER A 245 -19.05 13.16 21.23
CA SER A 245 -19.99 12.54 22.19
C SER A 245 -20.80 11.34 21.68
N ILE A 246 -20.59 10.83 20.46
CA ILE A 246 -21.37 9.69 19.90
C ILE A 246 -20.65 8.33 20.04
N VAL A 247 -19.98 8.05 21.17
CA VAL A 247 -19.40 6.70 21.46
C VAL A 247 -19.94 6.11 22.77
N LYS A 248 -21.20 6.36 23.10
CA LYS A 248 -21.86 5.69 24.25
C LYS A 248 -23.33 5.38 23.98
N ALA A 249 -23.59 4.32 23.21
CA ALA A 249 -24.77 3.47 23.40
C ALA A 249 -24.75 2.26 22.45
N ALA A 250 -24.37 1.08 22.96
CA ALA A 250 -24.97 -0.20 22.56
C ALA A 250 -24.51 -1.32 23.50
N PRO A 251 -25.33 -1.74 24.48
CA PRO A 251 -25.32 -3.11 24.96
C PRO A 251 -26.55 -3.87 24.46
N SER A 252 -26.41 -5.20 24.42
CA SER A 252 -27.45 -6.23 24.32
C SER A 252 -28.20 -6.42 22.99
N ILE A 253 -27.58 -7.12 22.03
CA ILE A 253 -28.28 -8.09 21.19
C ILE A 253 -27.39 -9.32 21.02
N PHE A 254 -27.46 -10.27 21.96
CA PHE A 254 -27.15 -11.68 21.70
C PHE A 254 -27.82 -12.51 22.81
N HIS A 255 -29.02 -13.01 22.52
CA HIS A 255 -29.59 -14.13 23.24
C HIS A 255 -30.43 -15.02 22.33
N ARG A 256 -30.18 -16.33 22.45
CA ARG A 256 -30.92 -17.51 21.99
C ARG A 256 -30.65 -18.05 20.58
N SER A 257 -29.66 -18.95 20.49
CA SER A 257 -29.80 -20.42 20.38
C SER A 257 -28.43 -20.94 19.96
N GLY A 258 -27.70 -21.84 20.63
CA GLY A 258 -28.14 -23.09 21.21
C GLY A 258 -27.24 -24.20 20.65
N ALA A 259 -25.95 -24.21 21.00
CA ALA A 259 -25.07 -25.39 20.94
C ALA A 259 -23.80 -25.08 21.75
N ALA A 260 -23.56 -25.87 22.79
CA ALA A 260 -22.44 -25.72 23.70
C ALA A 260 -21.12 -26.13 23.03
N MET A 261 -20.15 -25.22 22.99
CA MET A 261 -18.74 -25.57 22.79
C MET A 261 -17.95 -24.88 23.92
N GLN A 262 -17.22 -25.68 24.71
CA GLN A 262 -16.50 -25.21 25.89
C GLN A 262 -15.43 -24.16 25.51
N PRO A 263 -15.32 -23.04 26.25
CA PRO A 263 -14.30 -22.03 25.97
C PRO A 263 -12.96 -22.47 26.56
N SER A 264 -11.99 -22.84 25.69
CA SER A 264 -10.58 -22.79 26.07
C SER A 264 -10.13 -21.32 26.11
N ARG A 265 -9.71 -20.92 27.30
CA ARG A 265 -9.19 -19.61 27.73
C ARG A 265 -8.57 -18.75 26.61
N LEU A 266 -9.34 -17.76 26.13
CA LEU A 266 -8.82 -16.63 25.38
C LEU A 266 -8.35 -15.57 26.39
N ASN A 267 -7.04 -15.47 26.61
CA ASN A 267 -6.46 -14.37 27.39
C ASN A 267 -6.54 -13.09 26.56
N LEU A 268 -7.62 -12.33 26.73
CA LEU A 268 -7.75 -10.97 26.20
C LEU A 268 -6.84 -10.04 27.01
N LEU A 269 -5.63 -9.76 26.51
CA LEU A 269 -4.78 -8.69 27.04
C LEU A 269 -5.38 -7.34 26.62
N ARG A 270 -6.16 -6.74 27.52
CA ARG A 270 -6.62 -5.36 27.43
C ARG A 270 -5.48 -4.44 27.86
N VAL A 271 -4.74 -3.88 26.91
CA VAL A 271 -3.79 -2.80 27.21
C VAL A 271 -4.57 -1.48 27.29
N LYS A 272 -4.89 -1.06 28.52
CA LYS A 272 -5.36 0.30 28.81
C LYS A 272 -4.16 1.24 28.75
N GLY A 273 -4.27 2.30 27.95
CA GLY A 273 -3.29 3.37 27.90
C GLY A 273 -3.07 4.02 29.26
N GLY A 274 -1.79 4.16 29.62
CA GLY A 274 -1.32 4.98 30.72
C GLY A 274 0.16 5.27 30.49
N ARG A 275 0.52 6.55 30.31
CA ARG A 275 1.91 7.00 30.42
C ARG A 275 2.37 6.74 31.85
N LEU A 276 3.60 6.29 32.03
CA LEU A 276 4.43 6.63 33.19
C LEU A 276 5.92 6.50 32.80
N LYS A 277 6.65 7.53 33.24
CA LYS A 277 8.08 7.91 33.13
C LYS A 277 9.11 6.87 32.73
#